data_AF-A0A7C4TTT4-F1
#
_entry.id   AF-A0A7C4TTT4-F1
#
_cell.length_a   1.000
_cell.length_b   1.000
_cell.length_c   1.000
_cell.angle_alpha   90.00
_cell.angle_beta   90.00
_cell.angle_gamma   90.00
#
_symmetry.space_group_name_H-M   'P 1'
#
loop_
_entity.id
_entity.type
_entity.pdbx_description
1 polymer ?
#
loop_
_entity_poly.entity_id
_entity_poly.type
_entity_poly.pdbx_seq_one_letter_code
_entity_poly.pdbx_strand_id
1 'polypeptide(L)'
;MKIGIFTRNEHSWCSRKLRDEIIKAGHEPFPMRFSRVRANIGFKPSVSYDGVDLVNELSIAIVRPIGRGSVDECFFRIDLLHKLERLGLPIVNRPSTIERCMSKFTALAVLEEHGLPVPKTTVTENPVEALKAYHELKEDVVVKPLYGSRGFGISRLRDEDVARRVISDLHF
;
A
#
# COMPACT_ATOMS: atom_id res chain seq x y z
N MET A 1 9.76 25.21 3.39
CA MET A 1 9.03 24.25 4.25
C MET A 1 9.85 22.98 4.38
N LYS A 2 9.68 22.25 5.48
CA LYS A 2 10.27 20.93 5.67
C LYS A 2 9.27 19.84 5.27
N ILE A 3 9.64 19.02 4.30
CA ILE A 3 8.76 18.04 3.65
C ILE A 3 9.21 16.64 4.01
N GLY A 4 8.39 15.93 4.78
CA GLY A 4 8.64 14.52 5.11
C GLY A 4 8.54 13.63 3.89
N ILE A 5 9.42 12.64 3.78
CA ILE A 5 9.35 11.61 2.73
C ILE A 5 9.49 10.24 3.39
N PHE A 6 8.38 9.54 3.61
CA PHE A 6 8.45 8.14 4.03
C PHE A 6 9.00 7.30 2.89
N THR A 7 10.19 6.74 3.07
CA THR A 7 10.83 5.91 2.06
C THR A 7 11.68 4.78 2.63
N ARG A 8 11.74 3.67 1.89
CA ARG A 8 12.63 2.54 2.23
C ARG A 8 14.09 2.83 1.91
N ASN A 9 14.34 3.59 0.85
CA ASN A 9 15.67 3.90 0.37
C ASN A 9 15.67 5.29 -0.27
N GLU A 10 16.24 6.26 0.45
CA GLU A 10 16.36 7.64 0.00
C GLU A 10 17.27 7.80 -1.24
N HIS A 11 18.13 6.82 -1.51
CA HIS A 11 19.02 6.78 -2.67
C HIS A 11 18.39 6.05 -3.88
N SER A 12 17.18 5.50 -3.76
CA SER A 12 16.47 4.96 -4.92
C SER A 12 16.18 6.06 -5.94
N TRP A 13 16.09 5.73 -7.24
CA TRP A 13 15.85 6.74 -8.28
C TRP A 13 14.63 7.62 -7.98
N CYS A 14 13.51 6.99 -7.59
CA CYS A 14 12.28 7.68 -7.22
C CYS A 14 12.45 8.66 -6.06
N SER A 15 13.11 8.23 -4.97
CA SER A 15 13.29 9.06 -3.78
C SER A 15 14.28 10.18 -4.02
N ARG A 16 15.38 9.92 -4.75
CA ARG A 16 16.34 10.95 -5.16
C ARG A 16 15.66 12.01 -6.01
N LYS A 17 14.94 11.62 -7.06
CA LYS A 17 14.22 12.57 -7.91
C LYS A 17 13.23 13.41 -7.11
N LEU A 18 12.46 12.80 -6.20
CA LEU A 18 11.55 13.56 -5.34
C LEU A 18 12.27 14.57 -4.45
N ARG A 19 13.39 14.17 -3.83
CA ARG A 19 14.23 15.07 -3.02
C ARG A 19 14.79 16.22 -3.85
N ASP A 20 15.30 15.94 -5.04
CA ASP A 20 15.87 16.95 -5.94
C ASP A 20 14.82 17.99 -6.35
N GLU A 21 13.60 17.56 -6.71
CA GLU A 21 12.52 18.49 -7.07
C GLU A 21 12.01 19.29 -5.87
N ILE A 22 12.01 18.72 -4.66
CA ILE A 22 11.71 19.46 -3.41
C ILE A 22 12.76 20.55 -3.17
N ILE A 23 14.05 20.24 -3.35
CA ILE A 23 15.15 21.22 -3.20
C ILE A 23 15.03 22.33 -4.25
N LYS A 24 14.79 21.97 -5.52
CA LYS A 24 14.59 22.95 -6.61
C LYS A 24 13.41 23.89 -6.35
N ALA A 25 12.36 23.41 -5.67
CA ALA A 25 11.22 24.22 -5.25
C ALA A 25 11.52 25.11 -4.01
N GLY A 26 12.75 25.11 -3.48
CA GLY A 26 13.14 25.90 -2.32
C GLY A 26 12.64 25.32 -0.99
N HIS A 27 12.54 24.00 -0.88
CA HIS A 27 12.08 23.30 0.32
C HIS A 27 13.12 22.29 0.82
N GLU A 28 13.03 21.92 2.10
CA GLU A 28 13.94 20.97 2.74
C GLU A 28 13.32 19.56 2.70
N PRO A 29 13.91 18.58 1.99
CA PRO A 29 13.45 17.21 2.04
C PRO A 29 13.91 16.51 3.32
N PHE A 30 12.99 15.86 4.02
CA PHE A 30 13.23 15.10 5.24
C PHE A 30 12.90 13.61 5.04
N PRO A 31 13.84 12.80 4.53
CA PRO A 31 13.60 11.37 4.30
C PRO A 31 13.50 10.61 5.63
N MET A 32 12.49 9.74 5.74
CA MET A 32 12.17 8.99 6.95
C MET A 32 11.83 7.54 6.63
N ARG A 33 12.16 6.63 7.55
CA ARG A 33 11.71 5.23 7.53
C ARG A 33 10.60 5.00 8.56
N PHE A 34 9.53 4.30 8.16
CA PHE A 34 8.46 3.90 9.08
C PHE A 34 8.97 3.17 10.32
N SER A 35 9.96 2.29 10.16
CA SER A 35 10.51 1.47 11.24
C SER A 35 11.23 2.26 12.34
N ARG A 36 11.47 3.56 12.15
CA ARG A 36 12.10 4.45 13.15
C ARG A 36 11.12 5.47 13.73
N VAL A 37 9.85 5.42 13.31
CA VAL A 37 8.82 6.30 13.86
C VAL A 37 8.36 5.74 15.20
N ARG A 38 8.34 6.61 16.20
CA ARG A 38 7.74 6.34 17.51
C ARG A 38 6.42 7.10 17.62
N ALA A 39 5.34 6.39 17.96
CA ALA A 39 4.05 6.98 18.29
C ALA A 39 3.76 6.82 19.78
N ASN A 40 3.36 7.91 20.43
CA ASN A 40 3.06 7.93 21.86
C ASN A 40 1.56 8.14 22.11
N ILE A 41 1.05 7.55 23.19
CA ILE A 41 -0.33 7.72 23.67
C ILE A 41 -0.27 8.35 25.06
N GLY A 42 -1.00 9.44 25.29
CA GLY A 42 -1.04 10.13 26.58
C GLY A 42 0.13 11.08 26.87
N PHE A 43 1.14 11.18 25.99
CA PHE A 43 2.25 12.13 26.16
C PHE A 43 2.84 12.62 24.83
N LYS A 44 3.66 13.68 24.92
CA LYS A 44 4.28 14.37 23.78
C LYS A 44 5.78 14.00 23.64
N PRO A 45 6.36 14.08 22.43
CA PRO A 45 5.69 14.33 21.14
C PRO A 45 4.77 13.15 20.77
N SER A 46 3.63 13.43 20.12
CA SER A 46 2.63 12.39 19.82
C SER A 46 3.12 11.41 18.76
N VAL A 47 3.91 11.89 17.80
CA VAL A 47 4.61 11.09 16.80
C VAL A 47 5.98 11.73 16.57
N SER A 48 7.03 10.94 16.60
CA SER A 48 8.40 11.43 16.42
C SER A 48 9.24 10.50 15.55
N TYR A 49 10.27 11.06 14.92
CA TYR A 49 11.28 10.34 14.16
C TYR A 49 12.66 10.79 14.64
N ASP A 50 13.42 9.87 15.25
CA ASP A 50 14.76 10.16 15.78
C ASP A 50 14.83 11.44 16.64
N GLY A 51 13.80 11.66 17.47
CA GLY A 51 13.68 12.82 18.36
C GLY A 51 12.98 14.05 17.75
N VAL A 52 12.74 14.08 16.44
CA VAL A 52 12.02 15.16 15.75
C VAL A 52 10.51 14.97 15.91
N ASP A 53 9.79 15.98 16.41
CA ASP A 53 8.32 15.97 16.49
C ASP A 53 7.71 16.19 15.09
N LEU A 54 7.18 15.13 14.50
CA LEU A 54 6.75 15.18 13.10
C LEU A 54 5.60 16.14 12.84
N VAL A 55 4.72 16.36 13.83
CA VAL A 55 3.52 17.19 13.64
C VAL A 55 3.89 18.66 13.63
N ASN A 56 4.85 19.05 14.46
CA ASN A 56 5.26 20.44 14.62
C ASN A 56 6.38 20.84 13.66
N GLU A 57 7.20 19.89 13.21
CA GLU A 57 8.41 20.16 12.41
C GLU A 57 8.17 19.99 10.89
N LEU A 58 7.17 19.22 10.48
CA LEU A 58 6.88 18.98 9.06
C LEU A 58 5.66 19.78 8.61
N SER A 59 5.73 20.33 7.41
CA SER A 59 4.58 21.00 6.78
C SER A 59 3.67 20.02 6.04
N ILE A 60 4.22 18.89 5.58
CA ILE A 60 3.55 17.85 4.80
C ILE A 60 4.44 16.59 4.78
N ALA A 61 3.84 15.40 4.64
CA ALA A 61 4.58 14.17 4.45
C ALA A 61 4.12 13.40 3.20
N ILE A 62 5.08 12.93 2.41
CA ILE A 62 4.86 12.13 1.20
C ILE A 62 5.20 10.66 1.47
N VAL A 63 4.32 9.73 1.11
CA VAL A 63 4.46 8.29 1.34
C VAL A 63 4.97 7.58 0.08
N ARG A 64 6.17 6.98 0.15
CA ARG A 64 6.85 6.31 -0.96
C ARG A 64 7.71 5.09 -0.55
N PRO A 65 7.21 3.83 -0.62
CA PRO A 65 5.88 3.29 -0.30
C PRO A 65 5.74 2.94 1.20
N ILE A 66 4.60 2.38 1.64
CA ILE A 66 4.43 1.75 2.98
C ILE A 66 5.51 0.70 3.27
N GLY A 67 5.95 0.02 2.21
CA GLY A 67 7.05 -0.93 2.24
C GLY A 67 6.64 -2.36 2.57
N ARG A 68 7.64 -3.21 2.80
CA ARG A 68 7.42 -4.61 3.22
C ARG A 68 7.37 -4.69 4.74
N GLY A 69 6.63 -5.65 5.26
CA GLY A 69 6.56 -5.95 6.68
C GLY A 69 5.59 -7.10 6.91
N SER A 70 5.45 -7.52 8.17
CA SER A 70 4.32 -8.35 8.59
C SER A 70 2.99 -7.63 8.36
N VAL A 71 1.88 -8.36 8.50
CA VAL A 71 0.54 -7.80 8.46
C VAL A 71 0.41 -6.71 9.53
N ASP A 72 0.82 -6.99 10.77
CA ASP A 72 0.78 -6.04 11.89
C ASP A 72 1.63 -4.79 11.63
N GLU A 73 2.82 -4.93 11.05
CA GLU A 73 3.63 -3.78 10.68
C GLU A 73 2.94 -2.93 9.61
N CYS A 74 2.27 -3.55 8.64
CA CYS A 74 1.56 -2.82 7.60
C CYS A 74 0.34 -2.08 8.17
N PHE A 75 -0.45 -2.73 9.04
CA PHE A 75 -1.56 -2.09 9.72
C PHE A 75 -1.10 -0.94 10.61
N PHE A 76 -0.07 -1.15 11.43
CA PHE A 76 0.49 -0.09 12.27
C PHE A 76 0.94 1.13 11.44
N ARG A 77 1.59 0.90 10.28
CA ARG A 77 2.03 2.01 9.41
C ARG A 77 0.86 2.81 8.86
N ILE A 78 -0.24 2.15 8.53
CA ILE A 78 -1.46 2.81 8.05
C ILE A 78 -2.15 3.57 9.20
N ASP A 79 -2.29 2.96 10.37
CA ASP A 79 -2.85 3.59 11.57
C ASP A 79 -2.04 4.81 11.99
N LEU A 80 -0.71 4.72 11.88
CA LEU A 80 0.22 5.82 12.11
C LEU A 80 -0.02 6.99 11.15
N LEU A 81 -0.22 6.72 9.85
CA LEU A 81 -0.51 7.75 8.87
C LEU A 81 -1.86 8.41 9.15
N HIS A 82 -2.89 7.63 9.49
CA HIS A 82 -4.19 8.17 9.95
C HIS A 82 -4.05 9.02 11.20
N LYS A 83 -3.20 8.61 12.16
CA LYS A 83 -2.92 9.41 13.36
C LYS A 83 -2.25 10.74 13.01
N LEU A 84 -1.26 10.73 12.13
CA LEU A 84 -0.61 11.97 11.67
C LEU A 84 -1.59 12.90 10.95
N GLU A 85 -2.45 12.36 10.10
CA GLU A 85 -3.50 13.12 9.41
C GLU A 85 -4.50 13.75 10.40
N ARG A 86 -4.97 13.00 11.41
CA ARG A 86 -5.83 13.52 12.48
C ARG A 86 -5.16 14.58 13.36
N LEU A 87 -3.83 14.53 13.48
CA LEU A 87 -3.05 15.54 14.20
C LEU A 87 -2.80 16.80 13.35
N GLY A 88 -3.31 16.84 12.12
CA GLY A 88 -3.25 18.00 11.24
C GLY A 88 -2.07 18.02 10.26
N LEU A 89 -1.21 16.98 10.26
CA LEU A 89 -0.13 16.87 9.27
C LEU A 89 -0.69 16.36 7.94
N PRO A 90 -0.65 17.13 6.84
CA PRO A 90 -1.13 16.66 5.54
C PRO A 90 -0.28 15.49 5.04
N ILE A 91 -0.94 14.42 4.60
CA ILE A 91 -0.29 13.20 4.09
C ILE A 91 -0.63 13.00 2.61
N VAL A 92 0.39 12.75 1.79
CA VAL A 92 0.25 12.47 0.35
C VAL A 92 0.87 11.11 0.02
N ASN A 93 0.15 10.12 -0.48
CA ASN A 93 -1.31 10.09 -0.65
C ASN A 93 -2.00 9.92 0.71
N ARG A 94 -3.26 10.37 0.79
CA ARG A 94 -4.07 10.22 2.01
C ARG A 94 -4.09 8.76 2.47
N PRO A 95 -4.09 8.48 3.78
CA PRO A 95 -4.05 7.11 4.31
C PRO A 95 -5.18 6.23 3.74
N SER A 96 -6.40 6.77 3.68
CA SER A 96 -7.57 6.09 3.10
C SER A 96 -7.42 5.75 1.62
N THR A 97 -6.70 6.57 0.86
CA THR A 97 -6.39 6.28 -0.55
C THR A 97 -5.39 5.14 -0.65
N ILE A 98 -4.37 5.13 0.21
CA ILE A 98 -3.39 4.05 0.26
C ILE A 98 -4.10 2.71 0.58
N GLU A 99 -4.96 2.68 1.61
CA GLU A 99 -5.75 1.50 1.97
C GLU A 99 -6.55 0.93 0.79
N ARG A 100 -7.35 1.78 0.13
CA ARG A 100 -8.15 1.38 -1.02
C ARG A 100 -7.30 0.83 -2.16
N CYS A 101 -6.15 1.45 -2.43
CA CYS A 101 -5.25 1.03 -3.51
C CYS A 101 -4.38 -0.19 -3.16
N MET A 102 -4.23 -0.57 -1.89
CA MET A 102 -3.46 -1.75 -1.50
C MET A 102 -4.21 -3.06 -1.79
N SER A 103 -5.55 -3.03 -1.69
CA SER A 103 -6.42 -4.15 -2.01
C SER A 103 -6.84 -4.10 -3.48
N LYS A 104 -6.47 -5.12 -4.26
CA LYS A 104 -6.93 -5.22 -5.65
C LYS A 104 -8.45 -5.41 -5.76
N PHE A 105 -9.06 -6.06 -4.78
CA PHE A 105 -10.52 -6.18 -4.70
C PHE A 105 -11.15 -4.79 -4.52
N THR A 106 -10.76 -4.07 -3.47
CA THR A 106 -11.34 -2.75 -3.15
C THR A 106 -11.11 -1.75 -4.28
N ALA A 107 -9.93 -1.76 -4.89
CA ALA A 107 -9.65 -0.91 -6.04
C ALA A 107 -10.59 -1.21 -7.23
N LEU A 108 -10.79 -2.48 -7.58
CA LEU A 108 -11.69 -2.85 -8.68
C LEU A 108 -13.17 -2.60 -8.35
N ALA A 109 -13.61 -2.93 -7.13
CA ALA A 109 -14.97 -2.68 -6.68
C ALA A 109 -15.30 -1.18 -6.73
N VAL A 110 -14.40 -0.32 -6.23
CA VAL A 110 -14.61 1.13 -6.29
C VAL A 110 -14.67 1.64 -7.73
N LEU A 111 -13.85 1.11 -8.65
CA LEU A 111 -13.93 1.48 -10.06
C LEU A 111 -15.27 1.05 -10.69
N GLU A 112 -15.71 -0.19 -10.44
CA GLU A 112 -16.99 -0.73 -10.92
C GLU A 112 -18.18 0.08 -10.38
N GLU A 113 -18.21 0.36 -9.08
CA GLU A 113 -19.26 1.14 -8.40
C GLU A 113 -19.41 2.55 -9.00
N HIS A 114 -18.33 3.10 -9.59
CA HIS A 114 -18.33 4.39 -10.27
C HIS A 114 -18.52 4.28 -11.80
N GLY A 115 -18.93 3.10 -12.30
CA GLY A 115 -19.22 2.86 -13.71
C GLY A 115 -18.00 2.78 -14.62
N LEU A 116 -16.78 2.63 -14.05
CA LEU A 116 -15.57 2.45 -14.84
C LEU A 116 -15.41 0.99 -15.25
N PRO A 117 -14.99 0.71 -16.50
CA PRO A 117 -14.84 -0.66 -16.97
C PRO A 117 -13.72 -1.37 -16.22
N VAL A 118 -14.04 -2.55 -15.69
CA VAL A 118 -13.10 -3.45 -15.00
C VAL A 118 -13.16 -4.86 -15.61
N PRO A 119 -12.07 -5.66 -15.52
CA PRO A 119 -12.13 -7.06 -15.95
C PRO A 119 -13.04 -7.87 -15.02
N LYS A 120 -13.76 -8.84 -15.58
CA LYS A 120 -14.50 -9.84 -14.80
C LYS A 120 -13.54 -10.49 -13.79
N THR A 121 -13.88 -10.41 -12.51
CA THR A 121 -13.00 -10.81 -11.41
C THR A 121 -13.83 -11.47 -10.33
N THR A 122 -13.40 -12.66 -9.87
CA THR A 122 -13.93 -13.30 -8.67
C THR A 122 -12.87 -13.29 -7.58
N VAL A 123 -13.27 -13.05 -6.34
CA VAL A 123 -12.40 -13.08 -5.14
C VAL A 123 -13.05 -13.99 -4.12
N THR A 124 -12.31 -14.98 -3.62
CA THR A 124 -12.83 -15.97 -2.66
C THR A 124 -11.68 -16.61 -1.88
N GLU A 125 -11.95 -17.01 -0.65
CA GLU A 125 -11.06 -17.86 0.17
C GLU A 125 -11.36 -19.35 -0.04
N ASN A 126 -12.50 -19.69 -0.66
CA ASN A 126 -12.93 -21.06 -0.88
C ASN A 126 -12.40 -21.61 -2.22
N PRO A 127 -11.58 -22.68 -2.21
CA PRO A 127 -10.98 -23.25 -3.41
C PRO A 127 -12.02 -23.86 -4.36
N VAL A 128 -13.16 -24.33 -3.85
CA VAL A 128 -14.27 -24.84 -4.66
C VAL A 128 -14.91 -23.69 -5.46
N GLU A 129 -15.14 -22.55 -4.82
CA GLU A 129 -15.68 -21.36 -5.50
C GLU A 129 -14.67 -20.77 -6.49
N ALA A 130 -13.37 -20.84 -6.18
CA ALA A 130 -12.32 -20.39 -7.10
C ALA A 130 -12.29 -21.24 -8.38
N LEU A 131 -12.48 -22.55 -8.27
CA LEU A 131 -12.53 -23.44 -9.43
C LEU A 131 -13.83 -23.26 -10.24
N LYS A 132 -14.98 -23.03 -9.59
CA LYS A 132 -16.21 -22.65 -10.30
C LYS A 132 -16.00 -21.38 -11.12
N ALA A 133 -15.40 -20.36 -10.51
CA ALA A 133 -15.08 -19.10 -11.18
C ALA A 133 -14.11 -19.29 -12.36
N TYR A 134 -13.15 -20.22 -12.27
CA TYR A 134 -12.28 -20.56 -13.40
C TYR A 134 -13.08 -21.00 -14.65
N HIS A 135 -14.06 -21.88 -14.47
CA HIS A 135 -14.93 -22.32 -15.58
C HIS A 135 -15.84 -21.18 -16.07
N GLU A 136 -16.45 -20.39 -15.18
CA GLU A 136 -17.30 -19.24 -15.54
C GLU A 136 -16.54 -18.16 -16.34
N LEU A 137 -15.25 -18.01 -16.04
CA LEU A 137 -14.33 -17.08 -16.71
C LEU A 137 -13.67 -17.68 -17.97
N LYS A 138 -14.20 -18.80 -18.47
CA LYS A 138 -13.80 -19.45 -19.73
C LYS A 138 -12.37 -20.01 -19.73
N GLU A 139 -11.90 -20.48 -18.59
CA GLU A 139 -10.73 -21.37 -18.49
C GLU A 139 -9.41 -20.75 -19.01
N ASP A 140 -9.34 -19.43 -19.14
CA ASP A 140 -8.12 -18.66 -19.40
C ASP A 140 -8.10 -17.45 -18.44
N VAL A 141 -7.60 -17.68 -17.24
CA VAL A 141 -7.69 -16.72 -16.12
C VAL A 141 -6.33 -16.27 -15.63
N VAL A 142 -6.31 -15.10 -14.98
CA VAL A 142 -5.15 -14.62 -14.23
C VAL A 142 -5.45 -14.69 -12.74
N VAL A 143 -4.73 -15.55 -12.03
CA VAL A 143 -4.75 -15.62 -10.56
C VAL A 143 -3.68 -14.68 -10.02
N LYS A 144 -4.04 -13.93 -8.97
CA LYS A 144 -3.16 -12.93 -8.35
C LYS A 144 -3.47 -12.80 -6.85
N PRO A 145 -2.48 -12.54 -6.00
CA PRO A 145 -2.72 -12.28 -4.58
C PRO A 145 -3.51 -10.99 -4.40
N LEU A 146 -4.41 -10.98 -3.42
CA LEU A 146 -5.24 -9.81 -3.08
C LEU A 146 -4.37 -8.59 -2.78
N TYR A 147 -3.40 -8.76 -1.88
CA TYR A 147 -2.41 -7.76 -1.51
C TYR A 147 -1.08 -8.04 -2.20
N GLY A 148 -0.35 -6.99 -2.58
CA GLY A 148 0.99 -7.12 -3.17
C GLY A 148 1.22 -6.20 -4.37
N SER A 149 2.48 -6.08 -4.78
CA SER A 149 2.92 -5.16 -5.82
C SER A 149 3.98 -5.81 -6.73
N ARG A 150 4.27 -5.17 -7.87
CA ARG A 150 5.31 -5.59 -8.83
C ARG A 150 5.08 -6.97 -9.47
N GLY A 151 3.83 -7.41 -9.56
CA GLY A 151 3.47 -8.66 -10.23
C GLY A 151 3.84 -9.96 -9.51
N PHE A 152 4.30 -9.89 -8.26
CA PHE A 152 4.61 -11.09 -7.49
C PHE A 152 3.36 -11.94 -7.23
N GLY A 153 3.47 -13.24 -7.47
CA GLY A 153 2.39 -14.21 -7.28
C GLY A 153 1.34 -14.24 -8.39
N ILE A 154 1.56 -13.55 -9.51
CA ILE A 154 0.62 -13.56 -10.63
C ILE A 154 0.91 -14.75 -11.54
N SER A 155 -0.13 -15.55 -11.83
CA SER A 155 -0.07 -16.70 -12.72
C SER A 155 -1.23 -16.67 -13.70
N ARG A 156 -0.95 -16.97 -14.97
CA ARG A 156 -1.99 -17.22 -15.98
C ARG A 156 -2.26 -18.71 -16.03
N LEU A 157 -3.52 -19.11 -15.91
CA LEU A 157 -3.95 -20.50 -15.87
C LEU A 157 -4.84 -20.78 -17.09
N ARG A 158 -4.48 -21.80 -17.86
CA ARG A 158 -5.17 -22.25 -19.09
C ARG A 158 -5.42 -23.75 -19.12
N ASP A 159 -4.88 -24.46 -18.14
CA ASP A 159 -4.93 -25.90 -18.00
C ASP A 159 -5.60 -26.19 -16.66
N GLU A 160 -6.63 -27.04 -16.68
CA GLU A 160 -7.46 -27.30 -15.51
C GLU A 160 -6.66 -27.99 -14.39
N ASP A 161 -5.79 -28.93 -14.73
CA ASP A 161 -4.96 -29.64 -13.74
C ASP A 161 -3.99 -28.68 -13.06
N VAL A 162 -3.38 -27.77 -13.82
CA VAL A 162 -2.57 -26.68 -13.27
C VAL A 162 -3.41 -25.75 -12.40
N ALA A 163 -4.62 -25.39 -12.84
CA ALA A 163 -5.50 -24.50 -12.09
C ALA A 163 -5.90 -25.11 -10.74
N ARG A 164 -6.30 -26.38 -10.72
CA ARG A 164 -6.64 -27.12 -9.50
C ARG A 164 -5.48 -27.12 -8.51
N ARG A 165 -4.26 -27.44 -8.96
CA ARG A 165 -3.07 -27.44 -8.10
C ARG A 165 -2.78 -26.06 -7.53
N VAL A 166 -2.74 -25.03 -8.38
CA VAL A 166 -2.47 -23.66 -7.93
C VAL A 166 -3.52 -23.17 -6.93
N ILE A 167 -4.80 -23.44 -7.18
CA ILE A 167 -5.89 -23.03 -6.27
C ILE A 167 -5.79 -23.78 -4.94
N SER A 168 -5.50 -25.09 -4.96
CA SER A 168 -5.31 -25.87 -3.74
C SER A 168 -4.09 -25.44 -2.94
N ASP A 169 -2.95 -25.14 -3.60
CA ASP A 169 -1.71 -24.73 -2.93
C ASP A 169 -1.79 -23.33 -2.30
N LEU A 170 -2.72 -22.49 -2.77
CA LEU A 170 -2.97 -21.16 -2.20
C LEU A 170 -3.89 -21.18 -0.98
N HIS A 171 -4.51 -22.32 -0.67
CA HIS A 171 -5.30 -22.52 0.53
C HIS A 171 -4.39 -22.98 1.67
N PHE A 172 -4.38 -22.25 2.78
CA PHE A 172 -3.61 -22.60 3.98
C PHE A 172 -4.42 -23.47 4.94
#